data_AF-V6JPP7-F1
#
_entry.id   AF-V6JPP7-F1
#
_cell.length_a   1.000
_cell.length_b   1.000
_cell.length_c   1.000
_cell.angle_alpha   90.00
_cell.angle_beta   90.00
_cell.angle_gamma   90.00
#
_symmetry.space_group_name_H-M   'P 1'
#
loop_
_entity.id
_entity.type
_entity.pdbx_description
1 polymer ?
#
loop_
_entity_poly.entity_id
_entity_poly.type
_entity_poly.pdbx_seq_one_letter_code
_entity_poly.pdbx_strand_id
1 'polypeptide(L)'
;MLRRLNAGFAAIGDVQFLPGYSVLLVDDPKVERLSDLPRDKRLAFLSDMDRLGEAVERASRHLDAAFRRVNLEILGNTDGFLHAHVWPRFEWEPADLVRMPVWLYPRDRWTEMQYALGPQHDPLRKAIGDELDRLHSANCQQGDHEAAVFSSRESVLVSRGSRGAGGVRSRQ
;
A
#
# COMPACT_ATOMS: atom_id res chain seq x y z
N MET A 1 -9.22 -1.18 12.71
CA MET A 1 -8.07 -1.79 12.01
C MET A 1 -8.56 -2.70 10.88
N LEU A 2 -7.87 -2.68 9.73
CA LEU A 2 -8.07 -3.58 8.59
C LEU A 2 -7.08 -4.74 8.64
N ARG A 3 -5.77 -4.46 8.57
CA ARG A 3 -4.68 -5.44 8.63
C ARG A 3 -3.41 -4.85 9.22
N ARG A 4 -2.54 -5.69 9.78
CA ARG A 4 -1.15 -5.34 10.07
C ARG A 4 -0.32 -5.58 8.81
N LEU A 5 0.53 -4.64 8.48
CA LEU A 5 1.46 -4.72 7.36
C LEU A 5 2.90 -4.80 7.90
N ASN A 6 3.90 -4.59 7.05
CA ASN A 6 5.30 -4.81 7.41
C ASN A 6 5.85 -3.74 8.36
N ALA A 7 5.54 -2.47 8.10
CA ALA A 7 6.07 -1.29 8.79
C ALA A 7 4.99 -0.51 9.56
N GLY A 8 3.76 -1.00 9.56
CA GLY A 8 2.62 -0.31 10.18
C GLY A 8 1.34 -1.14 10.16
N PHE A 9 0.22 -0.46 10.36
CA PHE A 9 -1.10 -1.07 10.27
C PHE A 9 -2.07 -0.20 9.49
N ALA A 10 -2.83 -0.85 8.61
CA ALA A 10 -3.90 -0.24 7.86
C ALA A 10 -5.17 -0.17 8.70
N ALA A 11 -5.84 0.97 8.69
CA ALA A 11 -7.14 1.20 9.31
C ALA A 11 -8.08 1.88 8.31
N ILE A 12 -9.38 1.67 8.50
CA ILE A 12 -10.40 2.49 7.83
C ILE A 12 -10.54 3.79 8.64
N GLY A 13 -10.71 4.92 7.96
CA GLY A 13 -10.85 6.22 8.61
C GLY A 13 -12.23 6.42 9.24
N ASP A 14 -12.30 7.32 10.22
CA ASP A 14 -13.50 7.52 11.04
C ASP A 14 -14.66 8.21 10.30
N VAL A 15 -14.35 8.88 9.19
CA VAL A 15 -15.36 9.47 8.29
C VAL A 15 -15.34 8.78 6.93
N GLN A 16 -16.50 8.67 6.30
CA GLN A 16 -16.69 7.89 5.08
C GLN A 16 -17.57 8.64 4.07
N PHE A 17 -17.55 9.99 4.08
CA PHE A 17 -18.18 10.78 3.02
C PHE A 17 -17.53 10.56 1.64
N LEU A 18 -16.27 10.11 1.63
CA LEU A 18 -15.64 9.41 0.51
C LEU A 18 -15.46 7.94 0.95
N PRO A 19 -16.38 7.04 0.57
CA PRO A 19 -16.37 5.66 1.04
C PRO A 19 -15.06 4.95 0.65
N GLY A 20 -14.37 4.41 1.64
CA GLY A 20 -13.10 3.69 1.48
C GLY A 20 -11.90 4.48 1.99
N TYR A 21 -12.10 5.70 2.50
CA TYR A 21 -11.06 6.44 3.20
C TYR A 21 -10.38 5.57 4.23
N SER A 22 -9.08 5.39 4.06
CA SER A 22 -8.24 4.53 4.89
C SER A 22 -6.96 5.26 5.28
N VAL A 23 -6.31 4.80 6.34
CA VAL A 23 -5.08 5.37 6.87
C VAL A 23 -4.08 4.24 7.12
N LEU A 24 -2.83 4.43 6.70
CA LEU A 24 -1.69 3.66 7.16
C LEU A 24 -1.04 4.40 8.33
N LEU A 25 -0.90 3.69 9.46
CA LEU A 25 -0.35 4.22 10.70
C LEU A 25 1.01 3.56 10.95
N VAL A 26 2.02 4.35 11.30
CA VAL A 26 3.32 3.82 11.73
C VAL A 26 3.19 3.08 13.07
N ASP A 27 4.05 2.10 13.31
CA ASP A 27 4.04 1.32 14.55
C ASP A 27 4.51 2.10 15.79
N ASP A 28 5.48 3.02 15.63
CA ASP A 28 6.03 3.82 16.72
C ASP A 28 5.45 5.25 16.67
N PRO A 29 4.58 5.64 17.62
CA PRO A 29 3.94 6.96 17.61
C PRO A 29 4.92 8.12 17.83
N LYS A 30 6.19 7.86 18.17
CA LYS A 30 7.24 8.89 18.25
C LYS A 30 7.84 9.26 16.90
N VAL A 31 7.60 8.46 15.86
CA VAL A 31 8.03 8.77 14.50
C VAL A 31 7.07 9.80 13.94
N GLU A 32 7.53 11.00 13.63
CA GLU A 32 6.65 12.08 13.15
C GLU A 32 6.65 12.21 11.63
N ARG A 33 7.75 11.83 10.98
CA ARG A 33 7.94 11.97 9.53
C ARG A 33 8.78 10.85 8.97
N LEU A 34 8.69 10.64 7.65
CA LEU A 34 9.45 9.61 6.93
C LEU A 34 10.96 9.65 7.20
N SER A 35 11.53 10.83 7.39
CA SER A 35 12.97 11.00 7.62
C SER A 35 13.44 10.51 8.99
N ASP A 36 12.54 10.35 9.96
CA ASP A 36 12.88 9.83 11.28
C ASP A 36 13.06 8.30 11.25
N LEU A 37 12.50 7.65 10.23
CA LEU A 37 12.70 6.22 10.00
C LEU A 37 14.08 5.94 9.37
N PRO A 38 14.78 4.89 9.84
CA PRO A 38 15.84 4.23 9.08
C PRO A 38 15.42 3.94 7.63
N ARG A 39 16.39 3.93 6.71
CA ARG A 39 16.11 3.89 5.27
C ARG A 39 15.29 2.65 4.86
N ASP A 40 15.61 1.49 5.41
CA ASP A 40 14.90 0.23 5.22
C ASP A 40 13.45 0.32 5.70
N LYS A 41 13.21 0.80 6.93
CA LYS A 41 11.86 0.99 7.48
C LYS A 41 11.03 2.00 6.70
N ARG A 42 11.67 3.07 6.22
CA ARG A 42 11.02 4.09 5.38
C ARG A 42 10.55 3.51 4.05
N LEU A 43 11.37 2.70 3.40
CA LEU A 43 11.00 2.02 2.16
C LEU A 43 9.87 1.01 2.39
N ALA A 44 9.92 0.27 3.50
CA ALA A 44 8.85 -0.64 3.89
C ALA A 44 7.53 0.10 4.13
N PHE A 45 7.55 1.26 4.81
CA PHE A 45 6.37 2.10 5.02
C PHE A 45 5.77 2.60 3.70
N LEU A 46 6.61 3.09 2.78
CA LEU A 46 6.15 3.54 1.46
C LEU A 46 5.59 2.38 0.61
N SER A 47 6.16 1.18 0.72
CA SER A 47 5.63 -0.01 0.06
C SER A 47 4.29 -0.47 0.65
N ASP A 48 4.13 -0.39 1.97
CA ASP A 48 2.86 -0.67 2.63
C ASP A 48 1.78 0.36 2.27
N MET A 49 2.16 1.63 2.12
CA MET A 49 1.28 2.71 1.68
C MET A 49 0.79 2.48 0.25
N ASP A 50 1.68 2.10 -0.66
CA ASP A 50 1.35 1.71 -2.03
C ASP A 50 0.37 0.53 -2.05
N ARG A 51 0.66 -0.53 -1.28
CA ARG A 51 -0.21 -1.71 -1.16
C ARG A 51 -1.60 -1.38 -0.61
N LEU A 52 -1.69 -0.48 0.38
CA LEU A 52 -2.99 -0.01 0.88
C LEU A 52 -3.72 0.81 -0.19
N GLY A 53 -3.00 1.68 -0.89
CA GLY A 53 -3.53 2.44 -2.04
C GLY A 53 -4.16 1.54 -3.09
N GLU A 54 -3.44 0.49 -3.51
CA GLU A 54 -3.92 -0.46 -4.50
C GLU A 54 -5.13 -1.27 -3.98
N ALA A 55 -5.11 -1.71 -2.72
CA ALA A 55 -6.24 -2.42 -2.12
C ALA A 55 -7.52 -1.56 -2.09
N VAL A 56 -7.38 -0.29 -1.71
CA VAL A 56 -8.50 0.68 -1.72
C VAL A 56 -8.98 0.95 -3.14
N GLU A 57 -8.07 1.11 -4.11
CA GLU A 57 -8.44 1.28 -5.51
C GLU A 57 -9.25 0.09 -6.04
N ARG A 58 -8.75 -1.14 -5.86
CA ARG A 58 -9.41 -2.35 -6.36
C ARG A 58 -10.79 -2.54 -5.73
N ALA A 59 -10.89 -2.37 -4.41
CA ALA A 59 -12.16 -2.47 -3.69
C ALA A 59 -13.15 -1.38 -4.13
N SER A 60 -12.71 -0.13 -4.24
CA SER A 60 -13.58 1.00 -4.61
C SER A 60 -14.07 0.87 -6.04
N ARG A 61 -13.19 0.50 -6.99
CA ARG A 61 -13.55 0.26 -8.39
C ARG A 61 -14.56 -0.87 -8.55
N HIS A 62 -14.49 -1.90 -7.69
CA HIS A 62 -15.43 -3.00 -7.71
C HIS A 62 -16.81 -2.61 -7.13
N LEU A 63 -16.83 -1.79 -6.09
CA LEU A 63 -18.04 -1.44 -5.34
C LEU A 63 -18.80 -0.23 -5.93
N ASP A 64 -18.11 0.67 -6.62
CA ASP A 64 -18.71 1.88 -7.20
C ASP A 64 -18.14 2.15 -8.60
N ALA A 65 -19.00 2.10 -9.62
CA ALA A 65 -18.65 2.37 -11.01
C ALA A 65 -18.20 3.82 -11.26
N ALA A 66 -18.53 4.75 -10.35
CA ALA A 66 -18.09 6.14 -10.41
C ALA A 66 -16.67 6.34 -9.83
N PHE A 67 -15.99 5.29 -9.37
CA PHE A 67 -14.61 5.40 -8.91
C PHE A 67 -13.71 6.00 -9.99
N ARG A 68 -12.98 7.05 -9.60
CA ARG A 68 -12.13 7.86 -10.48
C ARG A 68 -10.65 7.53 -10.30
N ARG A 69 -10.16 7.63 -9.06
CA ARG A 69 -8.73 7.42 -8.71
C ARG A 69 -8.54 7.34 -7.19
N VAL A 70 -7.33 7.06 -6.75
CA VAL A 70 -6.89 7.27 -5.36
C VAL A 70 -6.00 8.52 -5.25
N ASN A 71 -6.10 9.22 -4.11
CA ASN A 71 -5.12 10.19 -3.64
C ASN A 71 -4.40 9.63 -2.42
N LEU A 72 -3.09 9.87 -2.38
CA LEU A 72 -2.19 9.39 -1.35
C LEU A 72 -1.54 10.62 -0.72
N GLU A 73 -1.73 10.80 0.58
CA GLU A 73 -1.32 12.03 1.27
C GLU A 73 -0.61 11.69 2.59
N ILE A 74 0.59 12.22 2.79
CA ILE A 74 1.26 12.22 4.11
C ILE A 74 1.25 13.67 4.58
N LEU A 75 0.50 13.92 5.64
CA LEU A 75 0.34 15.24 6.26
C LEU A 75 0.99 15.21 7.65
N GLY A 76 0.32 15.73 8.69
CA GLY A 76 0.81 15.68 10.06
C GLY A 76 0.74 16.99 10.86
N ASN A 77 0.03 18.00 10.38
CA ASN A 77 -0.10 19.27 11.11
C ASN A 77 -0.95 19.17 12.38
N THR A 78 -1.95 18.27 12.40
CA THR A 78 -2.86 18.08 13.54
C THR A 78 -2.36 16.97 14.46
N ASP A 79 -2.12 15.78 13.89
CA ASP A 79 -1.58 14.63 14.60
C ASP A 79 -0.14 14.38 14.16
N GLY A 80 0.79 14.47 15.10
CA GLY A 80 2.22 14.51 14.80
C GLY A 80 2.83 13.18 14.39
N PHE A 81 2.23 12.03 14.73
CA PHE A 81 2.80 10.72 14.36
C PHE A 81 2.67 10.47 12.85
N LEU A 82 3.63 9.76 12.26
CA LEU A 82 3.65 9.49 10.82
C LEU A 82 2.45 8.62 10.41
N HIS A 83 1.65 9.14 9.49
CA HIS A 83 0.55 8.42 8.88
C HIS A 83 0.33 8.86 7.44
N ALA A 84 -0.19 7.93 6.63
CA ALA A 84 -0.55 8.19 5.24
C ALA A 84 -2.05 7.98 5.04
N HIS A 85 -2.72 8.97 4.46
CA HIS A 85 -4.11 8.91 4.07
C HIS A 85 -4.25 8.34 2.66
N VAL A 86 -5.26 7.49 2.49
CA VAL A 86 -5.66 6.89 1.22
C VAL A 86 -7.10 7.28 0.95
N TRP A 87 -7.29 8.17 -0.02
CA TRP A 87 -8.59 8.75 -0.34
C TRP A 87 -9.06 8.27 -1.72
N PRO A 88 -10.04 7.36 -1.80
CA PRO A 88 -10.71 7.10 -3.07
C PRO A 88 -11.52 8.33 -3.49
N ARG A 89 -11.44 8.65 -4.78
CA ARG A 89 -12.09 9.79 -5.43
C ARG A 89 -13.12 9.26 -6.43
N PHE A 90 -14.19 10.01 -6.64
CA PHE A 90 -15.36 9.58 -7.42
C PHE A 90 -15.86 10.68 -8.35
N GLU A 91 -16.46 10.30 -9.48
CA GLU A 91 -17.02 11.25 -10.45
C GLU A 91 -18.28 11.97 -9.96
N TRP A 92 -18.95 11.44 -8.93
CA TRP A 92 -20.12 12.08 -8.31
C TRP A 92 -19.76 13.19 -7.31
N GLU A 93 -18.47 13.37 -6.99
CA GLU A 93 -18.02 14.45 -6.13
C GLU A 93 -18.42 15.83 -6.69
N PRO A 94 -18.69 16.85 -5.85
CA PRO A 94 -18.99 18.20 -6.32
C PRO A 94 -17.91 18.73 -7.28
N ALA A 95 -18.32 19.35 -8.38
CA ALA A 95 -17.42 19.74 -9.47
C ALA A 95 -16.30 20.73 -9.06
N ASP A 96 -16.57 21.50 -8.01
CA ASP A 96 -15.64 22.44 -7.38
C ASP A 96 -14.66 21.75 -6.40
N LEU A 97 -14.97 20.55 -5.90
CA LEU A 97 -14.16 19.80 -4.93
C LEU A 97 -13.40 18.61 -5.53
N VAL A 98 -13.91 17.98 -6.60
CA VAL A 98 -13.34 16.76 -7.19
C VAL A 98 -11.88 16.91 -7.67
N ARG A 99 -11.46 18.15 -7.95
CA ARG A 99 -10.08 18.49 -8.37
C ARG A 99 -9.23 19.08 -7.23
N MET A 100 -9.81 19.26 -6.06
CA MET A 100 -9.18 19.87 -4.91
C MET A 100 -8.71 18.80 -3.91
N PRO A 101 -7.77 19.17 -3.01
CA PRO A 101 -7.42 18.33 -1.87
C PRO A 101 -8.63 18.08 -0.95
N VAL A 102 -8.65 16.91 -0.30
CA VAL A 102 -9.83 16.48 0.48
C VAL A 102 -10.11 17.39 1.67
N TRP A 103 -9.10 18.00 2.28
CA TRP A 103 -9.28 18.91 3.44
C TRP A 103 -10.04 20.21 3.11
N LEU A 104 -10.37 20.49 1.85
CA LEU A 104 -11.26 21.60 1.47
C LEU A 104 -12.74 21.22 1.48
N TYR A 105 -13.10 19.95 1.72
CA TYR A 105 -14.49 19.57 1.94
C TYR A 105 -15.07 20.32 3.16
N PRO A 106 -16.35 20.75 3.12
CA PRO A 106 -16.93 21.53 4.20
C PRO A 106 -16.99 20.74 5.50
N ARG A 107 -17.02 21.47 6.63
CA ARG A 107 -16.84 20.91 7.98
C ARG A 107 -17.87 19.83 8.34
N ASP A 108 -19.09 19.95 7.84
CA ASP A 108 -20.18 19.00 8.03
C ASP A 108 -19.79 17.57 7.64
N ARG A 109 -19.04 17.40 6.54
CA ARG A 109 -18.53 16.11 6.05
C ARG A 109 -17.67 15.38 7.08
N TRP A 110 -17.00 16.14 7.95
CA TRP A 110 -16.08 15.63 8.96
C TRP A 110 -16.75 15.37 10.31
N THR A 111 -17.94 15.94 10.55
CA THR A 111 -18.57 15.94 11.89
C THR A 111 -19.95 15.31 11.94
N GLU A 112 -20.68 15.23 10.82
CA GLU A 112 -22.03 14.69 10.81
C GLU A 112 -22.05 13.16 10.91
N MET A 113 -22.97 12.63 11.72
CA MET A 113 -23.09 11.20 12.02
C MET A 113 -23.39 10.34 10.79
N GLN A 114 -24.02 10.90 9.75
CA GLN A 114 -24.28 10.17 8.51
C GLN A 114 -23.00 9.78 7.76
N TYR A 115 -21.91 10.50 7.98
CA TYR A 115 -20.60 10.18 7.41
C TYR A 115 -19.71 9.40 8.38
N ALA A 116 -20.13 9.21 9.64
CA ALA A 116 -19.34 8.47 10.60
C ALA A 116 -19.22 7.00 10.17
N LEU A 117 -18.05 6.43 10.39
CA LEU A 117 -17.81 5.00 10.25
C LEU A 117 -18.80 4.22 11.12
N GLY A 118 -19.30 3.10 10.60
CA GLY A 118 -20.32 2.29 11.23
C GLY A 118 -20.58 0.97 10.48
N PRO A 119 -21.48 0.12 10.97
CA PRO A 119 -21.74 -1.21 10.41
C PRO A 119 -22.10 -1.23 8.92
N GLN A 120 -22.69 -0.15 8.40
CA GLN A 120 -22.98 0.00 6.98
C GLN A 120 -21.72 -0.06 6.08
N HIS A 121 -20.54 0.18 6.65
CA HIS A 121 -19.26 0.11 5.96
C HIS A 121 -18.56 -1.25 6.08
N ASP A 122 -19.15 -2.24 6.77
CA ASP A 122 -18.52 -3.55 6.91
C ASP A 122 -18.25 -4.28 5.58
N PRO A 123 -19.14 -4.22 4.55
CA PRO A 123 -18.83 -4.79 3.24
C PRO A 123 -17.59 -4.15 2.60
N LEU A 124 -17.45 -2.82 2.70
CA LEU A 124 -16.30 -2.07 2.20
C LEU A 124 -15.03 -2.42 2.96
N ARG A 125 -15.08 -2.47 4.30
CA ARG A 125 -13.96 -2.90 5.15
C ARG A 125 -13.49 -4.29 4.79
N LYS A 126 -14.44 -5.22 4.57
CA LYS A 126 -14.14 -6.58 4.15
C LYS A 126 -13.46 -6.60 2.78
N ALA A 127 -13.99 -5.88 1.80
CA ALA A 127 -13.43 -5.83 0.46
C ALA A 127 -11.97 -5.33 0.47
N ILE A 128 -11.68 -4.22 1.17
CA ILE A 128 -10.32 -3.70 1.29
C ILE A 128 -9.41 -4.71 2.01
N GLY A 129 -9.89 -5.33 3.08
CA GLY A 129 -9.16 -6.38 3.80
C GLY A 129 -8.81 -7.58 2.92
N ASP A 130 -9.77 -8.06 2.11
CA ASP A 130 -9.56 -9.18 1.19
C ASP A 130 -8.55 -8.83 0.07
N GLU A 131 -8.55 -7.59 -0.44
CA GLU A 131 -7.56 -7.12 -1.41
C GLU A 131 -6.16 -7.03 -0.79
N LEU A 132 -6.05 -6.53 0.45
CA LEU A 132 -4.79 -6.52 1.18
C LEU A 132 -4.22 -7.94 1.32
N ASP A 133 -5.05 -8.92 1.67
CA ASP A 133 -4.62 -10.31 1.81
C ASP A 133 -4.15 -10.89 0.46
N ARG A 134 -4.87 -10.62 -0.64
CA ARG A 134 -4.48 -11.07 -1.98
C ARG A 134 -3.16 -10.46 -2.46
N LEU A 135 -2.96 -9.16 -2.22
CA LEU A 135 -1.71 -8.47 -2.56
C LEU A 135 -0.53 -8.97 -1.72
N HIS A 136 -0.78 -9.47 -0.50
CA HIS A 136 0.27 -10.14 0.28
C HIS A 136 0.81 -11.37 -0.45
N SER A 137 -0.10 -12.27 -0.84
CA SER A 137 0.24 -13.56 -1.41
C SER A 137 0.92 -13.42 -2.78
N ALA A 138 0.48 -12.45 -3.58
CA ALA A 138 1.11 -12.15 -4.87
C ALA A 138 2.57 -11.70 -4.71
N ASN A 139 2.86 -10.81 -3.76
CA ASN A 139 4.22 -10.34 -3.52
C ASN A 139 5.15 -11.44 -2.98
N CYS A 140 4.63 -12.36 -2.15
CA CYS A 140 5.40 -13.54 -1.72
C CYS A 140 5.78 -14.43 -2.91
N GLN A 141 4.81 -14.75 -3.78
CA GLN A 141 5.05 -15.60 -4.95
C GLN A 141 6.01 -14.96 -5.97
N GLN A 142 5.94 -13.65 -6.15
CA GLN A 142 6.82 -12.94 -7.07
C GLN A 142 8.27 -12.86 -6.55
N GLY A 143 8.46 -12.66 -5.24
CA GLY A 143 9.78 -12.73 -4.61
C GLY A 143 10.41 -14.13 -4.71
N ASP A 144 9.62 -15.18 -4.49
CA ASP A 144 10.08 -16.57 -4.63
C ASP A 144 10.47 -16.89 -6.08
N HIS A 145 9.71 -16.40 -7.06
CA HIS A 145 10.02 -16.59 -8.48
C HIS A 145 11.29 -15.84 -8.90
N GLU A 146 11.48 -14.58 -8.50
CA GLU A 146 12.73 -13.85 -8.80
C GLU A 146 13.95 -14.49 -8.15
N ALA A 147 13.84 -14.94 -6.90
CA ALA A 147 14.92 -15.66 -6.22
C ALA A 147 15.28 -16.98 -6.94
N ALA A 148 14.28 -17.74 -7.40
CA ALA A 148 14.49 -18.96 -8.17
C ALA A 148 15.15 -18.70 -9.54
N VAL A 149 14.76 -17.62 -10.23
CA VAL A 149 15.36 -17.21 -11.52
C VAL A 149 16.82 -16.76 -11.32
N PHE A 150 17.12 -16.02 -10.25
CA PHE A 150 18.48 -15.59 -9.94
C PHE A 150 19.40 -16.78 -9.61
N SER A 151 18.94 -17.70 -8.76
CA SER A 151 19.68 -18.93 -8.42
C SER A 151 19.94 -19.83 -9.64
N SER A 152 18.97 -19.92 -10.55
CA SER A 152 19.13 -20.66 -11.81
C SER A 152 20.17 -20.02 -12.73
N ARG A 153 20.26 -18.68 -12.76
CA ARG A 153 21.28 -17.95 -13.55
C ARG A 153 22.68 -18.10 -12.99
N GLU A 154 22.86 -18.11 -11.67
CA GLU A 154 24.16 -18.42 -11.04
C GLU A 154 24.61 -19.85 -11.35
N SER A 155 23.69 -20.82 -11.29
CA SER A 155 23.98 -22.23 -11.59
C SER A 155 24.47 -22.44 -13.04
N VAL A 156 23.93 -21.68 -13.99
CA VAL A 156 24.34 -21.69 -15.40
C VAL A 156 25.71 -21.02 -15.60
N LEU A 157 26.04 -20.00 -14.82
CA LEU A 157 27.36 -19.35 -14.85
C LEU A 157 28.45 -20.26 -14.26
N VAL A 158 28.19 -20.96 -13.16
CA VAL A 158 29.13 -21.88 -12.51
C VAL A 158 29.41 -23.13 -13.36
N SER A 159 28.40 -23.65 -14.08
CA SER A 159 28.55 -24.82 -14.96
C SER A 159 29.27 -24.54 -16.28
N ARG A 160 29.35 -23.27 -16.72
CA ARG A 160 30.15 -22.86 -17.89
C ARG A 160 31.62 -22.60 -17.57
N GLY A 161 31.96 -22.31 -16.30
CA GLY A 161 33.35 -22.13 -15.85
C GLY A 161 34.16 -23.42 -15.65
N SER A 162 33.50 -24.59 -15.64
CA SER A 162 34.12 -25.88 -15.29
C SER A 162 34.50 -26.77 -16.51
N ARG A 163 34.30 -26.30 -17.75
CA ARG A 163 34.65 -27.05 -18.98
C ARG A 163 35.91 -26.53 -19.71
N GLY A 164 36.88 -25.97 -18.97
CA GLY A 164 38.05 -25.30 -19.56
C GLY A 164 39.38 -25.60 -18.87
N ALA A 165 39.64 -26.82 -18.41
CA ALA A 165 40.96 -27.21 -17.92
C ALA A 165 41.18 -28.72 -18.06
N GLY A 166 41.64 -29.17 -19.22
CA GLY A 166 41.98 -30.58 -19.41
C GLY A 166 42.63 -30.84 -20.75
N GLY A 167 43.96 -30.73 -20.82
CA GLY A 167 44.69 -31.23 -21.99
C GLY A 167 46.09 -30.68 -22.20
N VAL A 168 47.01 -30.90 -21.26
CA VAL A 168 48.44 -30.96 -21.60
C VAL A 168 48.95 -32.32 -21.13
N ARG A 169 49.14 -33.25 -22.08
CA ARG A 169 49.96 -34.44 -21.89
C ARG A 169 51.20 -34.27 -22.75
N SER A 170 52.32 -34.19 -22.05
CA SER A 170 53.69 -34.34 -22.51
C SER A 170 53.92 -35.64 -23.28
N ARG A 171 54.72 -35.56 -24.34
CA ARG A 171 55.50 -36.68 -24.87
C ARG A 171 56.90 -36.17 -25.26
N GLN A 172 57.81 -37.14 -25.20
CA GLN A 172 59.27 -37.11 -25.30
C GLN A 172 59.81 -36.37 -26.51
#